data_AF-A0A532DDV7-F1
#
_entry.id   AF-A0A532DDV7-F1
#
_cell.length_a   1.000
_cell.length_b   1.000
_cell.length_c   1.000
_cell.angle_alpha   90.00
_cell.angle_beta   90.00
_cell.angle_gamma   90.00
#
_symmetry.space_group_name_H-M   'P 1'
#
loop_
_entity.id
_entity.type
_entity.pdbx_description
1 polymer ?
#
loop_
_entity_poly.entity_id
_entity_poly.type
_entity_poly.pdbx_seq_one_letter_code
_entity_poly.pdbx_strand_id
1 'polypeptide(L)'
;MAQSFPDNQADSPPLLSFPNSGMIVFSSSARILYMNKPARILMASFGSSHDLWAQMAPESLPFILTELCYDVLAQLQRRLETQDWAQFEIRRICHIVRPSLLLTGFGIRNSTNNEIRVILTLTPLPSVPYAAVDPHHIYQSADIEAPVGGAIS
;
A
#
# COMPACT_ATOMS: atom_id res chain seq x y z
N MET A 1 -49.04 -29.20 -9.86
CA MET A 1 -48.47 -28.76 -8.57
C MET A 1 -47.01 -28.43 -8.82
N ALA A 2 -46.67 -27.14 -8.88
CA ALA A 2 -45.31 -26.67 -9.07
C ALA A 2 -44.88 -25.96 -7.79
N GLN A 3 -43.84 -26.46 -7.12
CA GLN A 3 -43.19 -25.78 -6.01
C GLN A 3 -41.72 -25.59 -6.40
N SER A 4 -41.42 -24.36 -6.82
CA SER A 4 -40.07 -23.89 -7.11
C SER A 4 -39.41 -23.50 -5.79
N PHE A 5 -38.20 -24.02 -5.55
CA PHE A 5 -37.35 -23.68 -4.41
C PHE A 5 -36.88 -22.21 -4.52
N PRO A 6 -36.71 -21.47 -3.42
CA PRO A 6 -36.15 -20.13 -3.49
C PRO A 6 -34.64 -20.21 -3.73
N ASP A 7 -34.17 -19.51 -4.77
CA ASP A 7 -32.78 -19.10 -4.93
C ASP A 7 -32.37 -18.28 -3.71
N ASN A 8 -31.72 -18.93 -2.75
CA ASN A 8 -31.04 -18.27 -1.64
C ASN A 8 -29.77 -17.63 -2.21
N GLN A 9 -29.96 -16.49 -2.87
CA GLN A 9 -28.90 -15.63 -3.37
C GLN A 9 -28.00 -15.29 -2.19
N ALA A 10 -26.82 -15.91 -2.17
CA ALA A 10 -25.75 -15.55 -1.26
C ALA A 10 -25.43 -14.07 -1.50
N ASP A 11 -25.96 -13.22 -0.64
CA ASP A 11 -25.52 -11.85 -0.47
C ASP A 11 -24.06 -11.93 -0.03
N SER A 12 -23.18 -11.97 -1.03
CA SER A 12 -21.75 -11.87 -0.83
C SER A 12 -21.57 -10.50 -0.17
N PRO A 13 -21.02 -10.42 1.05
CA PRO A 13 -20.83 -9.13 1.70
C PRO A 13 -20.05 -8.25 0.73
N PRO A 14 -20.36 -6.95 0.62
CA PRO A 14 -19.64 -6.08 -0.31
C PRO A 14 -18.16 -6.21 0.06
N LEU A 15 -17.39 -6.88 -0.81
CA LEU A 15 -15.94 -6.91 -0.71
C LEU A 15 -15.56 -5.45 -0.67
N LEU A 16 -15.18 -5.00 0.54
CA LEU A 16 -14.91 -3.61 0.88
C LEU A 16 -14.18 -3.03 -0.31
N SER A 17 -14.84 -2.12 -1.04
CA SER A 17 -14.25 -1.50 -2.22
C SER A 17 -13.06 -0.71 -1.71
N PHE A 18 -11.90 -1.37 -1.68
CA PHE A 18 -10.67 -0.74 -1.26
C PHE A 18 -10.51 0.46 -2.18
N PRO A 19 -10.31 1.67 -1.63
CA PRO A 19 -10.11 2.82 -2.50
C PRO A 19 -8.98 2.48 -3.47
N ASN A 20 -9.26 2.52 -4.78
CA ASN A 20 -8.24 2.23 -5.79
C ASN A 20 -6.98 3.04 -5.48
N SER A 21 -5.79 2.47 -5.75
CA SER A 21 -4.54 3.15 -5.43
C SER A 21 -4.49 4.57 -6.03
N GLY A 22 -4.11 5.53 -5.20
CA GLY A 22 -3.89 6.91 -5.59
C GLY A 22 -2.55 7.09 -6.29
N MET A 23 -2.48 8.06 -7.20
CA MET A 23 -1.24 8.53 -7.83
C MET A 23 -1.11 10.04 -7.67
N ILE A 24 0.08 10.48 -7.27
CA ILE A 24 0.50 11.88 -7.25
C ILE A 24 1.80 11.99 -8.04
N VAL A 25 1.88 12.98 -8.93
CA VAL A 25 3.10 13.28 -9.69
C VAL A 25 3.64 14.62 -9.25
N PHE A 26 4.92 14.69 -8.96
CA PHE A 26 5.64 15.88 -8.54
C PHE A 26 6.68 16.29 -9.57
N SER A 27 6.94 17.60 -9.63
CA SER A 27 8.09 18.16 -10.34
C SER A 27 9.39 17.96 -9.56
N SER A 28 10.52 18.29 -10.18
CA SER A 28 11.83 18.35 -9.54
C SER A 28 11.91 19.30 -8.34
N SER A 29 11.01 20.29 -8.25
CA SER A 29 10.91 21.21 -7.12
C SER A 29 9.86 20.76 -6.08
N ALA A 30 9.51 19.47 -6.06
CA ALA A 30 8.50 18.88 -5.17
C ALA A 30 7.11 19.54 -5.25
N ARG A 31 6.76 20.14 -6.40
CA ARG A 31 5.42 20.70 -6.63
C ARG A 31 4.51 19.65 -7.27
N ILE A 32 3.27 19.54 -6.79
CA ILE A 32 2.28 18.63 -7.37
C ILE A 32 1.96 19.10 -8.80
N LEU A 33 2.22 18.24 -9.77
CA LEU A 33 1.86 18.42 -11.18
C LEU A 33 0.53 17.74 -11.51
N TYR A 34 0.26 16.62 -10.84
CA TYR A 34 -0.95 15.85 -11.06
C TYR A 34 -1.33 15.06 -9.81
N MET A 35 -2.63 14.95 -9.56
CA MET A 35 -3.19 14.08 -8.54
C MET A 35 -4.49 13.48 -9.07
N ASN A 36 -4.58 12.15 -9.07
CA ASN A 36 -5.81 11.47 -9.51
C ASN A 36 -6.91 11.53 -8.43
N LYS A 37 -8.15 11.18 -8.82
CA LYS A 37 -9.29 11.18 -7.90
C LYS A 37 -9.09 10.26 -6.68
N PRO A 38 -8.62 9.01 -6.84
CA PRO A 38 -8.36 8.15 -5.68
C PRO A 38 -7.30 8.71 -4.71
N ALA A 39 -6.23 9.34 -5.22
CA ALA A 39 -5.26 10.01 -4.36
C ALA A 39 -5.89 11.14 -3.54
N ARG A 40 -6.77 11.96 -4.13
CA ARG A 40 -7.49 13.00 -3.36
C ARG A 40 -8.33 12.41 -2.22
N ILE A 41 -9.01 11.30 -2.48
CA ILE A 41 -9.82 10.61 -1.46
C ILE A 41 -8.92 10.08 -0.34
N LEU A 42 -7.79 9.45 -0.68
CA LEU A 42 -6.82 8.95 0.29
C LEU A 42 -6.15 10.08 1.07
N MET A 43 -5.84 11.20 0.41
CA MET A 43 -5.30 12.41 1.04
C MET A 43 -6.26 12.99 2.08
N ALA A 44 -7.57 12.96 1.81
CA ALA A 44 -8.57 13.41 2.79
C ALA A 44 -8.56 12.60 4.09
N SER A 45 -8.14 11.31 4.05
CA SER A 45 -8.05 10.48 5.26
C SER A 45 -6.99 10.96 6.26
N PHE A 46 -5.96 11.69 5.79
CA PHE A 46 -4.96 12.32 6.66
C PHE A 46 -5.58 13.45 7.49
N GLY A 47 -6.54 14.19 6.90
CA GLY A 47 -7.25 15.27 7.58
C GLY A 47 -8.15 14.79 8.71
N SER A 48 -8.89 13.71 8.47
CA SER A 48 -9.78 13.11 9.48
C SER A 48 -9.04 12.40 10.61
N SER A 49 -7.76 12.05 10.40
CA SER A 49 -6.95 11.32 11.39
C SER A 49 -6.12 12.26 12.29
N HIS A 50 -6.12 13.57 12.03
CA HIS A 50 -5.25 14.52 12.71
C HIS A 50 -5.91 15.90 12.88
N ASP A 51 -6.25 16.29 14.12
CA ASP A 51 -6.87 17.58 14.45
C ASP A 51 -6.03 18.81 14.01
N LEU A 52 -4.71 18.63 13.81
CA LEU A 52 -3.84 19.70 13.31
C LEU A 52 -3.96 19.94 11.79
N TRP A 53 -4.47 19.00 11.01
CA TRP A 53 -4.51 19.15 9.55
C TRP A 53 -5.63 20.08 9.07
N ALA A 54 -6.69 20.21 9.86
CA ALA A 54 -7.80 21.13 9.58
C ALA A 54 -7.33 22.61 9.49
N GLN A 55 -6.14 22.93 9.99
CA GLN A 55 -5.56 24.28 9.97
C GLN A 55 -4.53 24.51 8.86
N MET A 56 -4.13 23.47 8.11
CA MET A 56 -3.23 23.66 6.98
C MET A 56 -4.01 24.03 5.71
N ALA A 57 -3.36 24.79 4.82
CA ALA A 57 -3.94 25.14 3.53
C ALA A 57 -4.37 23.86 2.78
N PRO A 58 -5.47 23.88 2.02
CA PRO A 58 -5.98 22.72 1.27
C PRO A 58 -4.95 22.12 0.28
N GLU A 59 -3.89 22.88 -0.05
CA GLU A 59 -2.79 22.49 -0.93
C GLU A 59 -1.59 21.86 -0.18
N SER A 60 -1.64 21.76 1.15
CA SER A 60 -0.55 21.19 1.94
C SER A 60 -0.45 19.68 1.74
N LEU A 61 0.77 19.15 1.75
CA LEU A 61 1.05 17.72 1.60
C LEU A 61 1.48 17.14 2.95
N PRO A 62 0.91 16.02 3.42
CA PRO A 62 1.33 15.35 4.65
C PRO A 62 2.84 15.19 4.73
N PHE A 63 3.42 15.51 5.88
CA PHE A 63 4.87 15.50 6.08
C PHE A 63 5.51 14.19 5.61
N ILE A 64 4.89 13.04 5.90
CA ILE A 64 5.37 11.73 5.46
C ILE A 64 5.48 11.58 3.93
N LEU A 65 4.58 12.21 3.16
CA LEU A 65 4.61 12.23 1.70
C LEU A 65 5.66 13.22 1.19
N THR A 66 5.83 14.35 1.88
CA THR A 66 6.84 15.36 1.56
C THR A 66 8.24 14.79 1.72
N GLU A 67 8.50 14.11 2.84
CA GLU A 67 9.76 13.42 3.11
C GLU A 67 10.04 12.32 2.09
N LEU A 68 9.03 11.50 1.77
CA LEU A 68 9.19 10.47 0.74
C LEU A 68 9.51 11.09 -0.63
N CYS A 69 8.88 12.21 -0.98
CA CYS A 69 9.19 12.92 -2.22
C CYS A 69 10.66 13.39 -2.25
N TYR A 70 11.14 13.99 -1.16
CA TYR A 70 12.54 14.46 -1.07
C TYR A 70 13.54 13.30 -1.12
N ASP A 71 13.25 12.18 -0.47
CA ASP A 71 14.09 10.98 -0.55
C ASP A 71 14.22 10.47 -1.98
N VAL A 72 13.11 10.41 -2.72
CA VAL A 72 13.11 9.97 -4.12
C VAL A 72 13.89 10.95 -4.98
N LEU A 73 13.70 12.26 -4.79
CA LEU A 73 14.46 13.29 -5.50
C LEU A 73 15.97 13.17 -5.23
N ALA A 74 16.36 13.00 -3.97
CA ALA A 74 17.77 12.86 -3.58
C ALA A 74 18.40 11.60 -4.18
N GLN A 75 17.68 10.48 -4.18
CA GLN A 75 18.16 9.26 -4.84
C GLN A 75 18.29 9.43 -6.35
N LEU A 76 17.32 10.09 -6.98
CA LEU A 76 17.36 10.33 -8.42
C LEU A 76 18.52 11.26 -8.79
N GLN A 77 18.76 12.33 -8.03
CA GLN A 77 19.89 13.24 -8.26
C GLN A 77 21.24 12.53 -8.17
N ARG A 78 21.46 11.69 -7.14
CA ARG A 78 22.69 10.88 -7.05
C ARG A 78 22.88 9.97 -8.26
N ARG A 79 21.80 9.37 -8.76
CA ARG A 79 21.85 8.50 -9.95
C ARG A 79 22.12 9.27 -11.24
N LEU A 80 21.72 10.54 -11.32
CA LEU A 80 22.10 11.39 -12.44
C LEU A 80 23.62 11.58 -12.52
N GLU A 81 24.29 11.72 -11.37
CA GLU A 81 25.74 11.89 -11.29
C GLU A 81 26.49 10.60 -11.68
N THR A 82 25.97 9.44 -11.25
CA THR A 82 26.62 8.13 -11.50
C THR A 82 26.23 7.48 -12.82
N GLN A 83 25.34 8.10 -13.61
CA GLN A 83 24.73 7.53 -14.82
C GLN A 83 24.08 6.14 -14.60
N ASP A 84 23.66 5.85 -13.37
CA ASP A 84 23.00 4.60 -13.02
C ASP A 84 21.48 4.74 -13.21
N TRP A 85 21.01 4.37 -14.40
CA TRP A 85 19.60 4.50 -14.79
C TRP A 85 18.73 3.32 -14.40
N ALA A 86 19.20 2.45 -13.50
CA ALA A 86 18.35 1.39 -12.97
C ALA A 86 17.08 2.00 -12.35
N GLN A 87 15.92 1.38 -12.61
CA GLN A 87 14.68 1.75 -11.93
C GLN A 87 14.85 1.53 -10.42
N PHE A 88 14.28 2.43 -9.63
CA PHE A 88 14.28 2.30 -8.17
C PHE A 88 12.94 2.68 -7.59
N GLU A 89 12.71 2.12 -6.41
CA GLU A 89 11.50 2.32 -5.64
C GLU A 89 11.89 2.60 -4.18
N ILE A 90 11.23 3.58 -3.56
CA ILE A 90 11.30 3.81 -2.12
C ILE A 90 9.91 3.52 -1.53
N ARG A 91 9.85 2.64 -0.54
CA ARG A 91 8.58 2.20 0.09
C ARG A 91 8.54 2.59 1.56
N ARG A 92 7.40 3.11 2.00
CA ARG A 92 7.11 3.41 3.41
C ARG A 92 5.68 3.00 3.74
N ILE A 93 5.43 2.57 4.98
CA ILE A 93 4.07 2.31 5.44
C ILE A 93 3.63 3.46 6.35
N CYS A 94 2.48 4.05 6.04
CA CYS A 94 1.83 5.08 6.83
C CYS A 94 0.73 4.44 7.70
N HIS A 95 0.98 4.36 9.01
CA HIS A 95 0.01 3.84 9.99
C HIS A 95 -0.90 4.91 10.59
N ILE A 96 -0.68 6.19 10.27
CA ILE A 96 -1.41 7.33 10.85
C ILE A 96 -2.86 7.36 10.36
N VAL A 97 -3.12 6.87 9.16
CA VAL A 97 -4.45 6.80 8.55
C VAL A 97 -5.02 5.38 8.61
N ARG A 98 -6.34 5.26 8.58
CA ARG A 98 -7.05 3.97 8.50
C ARG A 98 -7.87 3.87 7.21
N PRO A 99 -7.70 2.79 6.42
CA PRO A 99 -6.67 1.75 6.55
C PRO A 99 -5.24 2.31 6.36
N SER A 100 -4.22 1.62 6.88
CA SER A 100 -2.82 2.02 6.67
C SER A 100 -2.51 2.08 5.19
N LEU A 101 -1.64 3.00 4.77
CA LEU A 101 -1.27 3.16 3.37
C LEU A 101 0.17 2.67 3.14
N LEU A 102 0.35 1.85 2.12
CA LEU A 102 1.64 1.68 1.48
C LEU A 102 1.89 2.88 0.57
N LEU A 103 2.94 3.62 0.90
CA LEU A 103 3.46 4.72 0.12
C LEU A 103 4.65 4.22 -0.68
N THR A 104 4.58 4.39 -1.99
CA THR A 104 5.66 3.98 -2.89
C THR A 104 6.07 5.17 -3.74
N GLY A 105 7.37 5.43 -3.86
CA GLY A 105 7.92 6.52 -4.64
C GLY A 105 8.89 6.06 -5.73
N PHE A 106 8.75 6.65 -6.92
CA PHE A 106 9.56 6.38 -8.11
C PHE A 106 10.11 7.67 -8.70
N GLY A 107 11.37 7.62 -9.16
CA GLY A 107 11.98 8.69 -9.95
C GLY A 107 11.91 8.40 -11.44
N ILE A 108 11.44 9.35 -12.24
CA ILE A 108 11.43 9.27 -13.71
C ILE A 108 12.22 10.44 -14.27
N ARG A 109 13.09 10.15 -15.23
CA ARG A 109 13.76 11.15 -16.06
C ARG A 109 13.14 11.14 -17.44
N ASN A 110 12.74 12.30 -17.92
CA ASN A 110 12.38 12.51 -19.31
C ASN A 110 13.65 12.71 -20.13
N SER A 111 13.93 11.81 -21.07
CA SER A 111 15.14 11.84 -21.90
C SER A 111 15.17 13.03 -22.87
N THR A 112 14.02 13.60 -23.23
CA THR A 112 13.93 14.65 -24.26
C THR A 112 14.28 16.04 -23.71
N ASN A 113 13.88 16.35 -22.49
CA ASN A 113 14.06 17.69 -21.88
C ASN A 113 14.85 17.67 -20.57
N ASN A 114 15.42 16.50 -20.21
CA ASN A 114 16.13 16.29 -18.95
C ASN A 114 15.28 16.58 -17.69
N GLU A 115 13.96 16.62 -17.82
CA GLU A 115 13.05 16.90 -16.71
C GLU A 115 12.97 15.69 -15.79
N ILE A 116 13.01 15.97 -14.49
CA ILE A 116 12.83 14.98 -13.43
C ILE A 116 11.39 15.06 -12.93
N ARG A 117 10.76 13.89 -12.80
CA ARG A 117 9.45 13.74 -12.17
C ARG A 117 9.51 12.67 -11.09
N VAL A 118 8.77 12.89 -10.02
CA VAL A 118 8.56 11.89 -8.98
C VAL A 118 7.13 11.41 -9.05
N ILE A 119 6.92 10.10 -9.04
CA ILE A 119 5.60 9.50 -8.90
C ILE A 119 5.50 8.90 -7.51
N LEU A 120 4.50 9.32 -6.74
CA LEU A 120 4.10 8.65 -5.52
C LEU A 120 2.79 7.89 -5.75
N THR A 121 2.72 6.66 -5.27
CA THR A 121 1.49 5.88 -5.19
C THR A 121 1.07 5.66 -3.75
N LEU A 122 -0.24 5.71 -3.52
CA LEU A 122 -0.87 5.53 -2.22
C LEU A 122 -1.78 4.32 -2.33
N THR A 123 -1.37 3.20 -1.74
CA THR A 123 -2.12 1.94 -1.81
C THR A 123 -2.65 1.58 -0.44
N PRO A 124 -3.97 1.42 -0.26
CA PRO A 124 -4.52 0.95 1.00
C PRO A 124 -4.05 -0.48 1.28
N LEU A 125 -3.60 -0.70 2.51
CA LEU A 125 -3.28 -2.04 2.98
C LEU A 125 -4.55 -2.69 3.54
N PRO A 126 -4.88 -3.93 3.13
CA PRO A 126 -5.98 -4.65 3.74
C PRO A 126 -5.68 -4.85 5.22
N SER A 127 -6.55 -4.32 6.07
CA SER A 127 -6.52 -4.64 7.49
C SER A 127 -7.07 -6.05 7.61
N VAL A 128 -6.20 -7.05 7.79
CA VAL A 128 -6.66 -8.43 8.02
C VAL A 128 -7.53 -8.37 9.29
N PRO A 129 -8.84 -8.67 9.22
CA PRO A 129 -9.60 -8.82 10.44
C PRO A 129 -8.97 -9.98 11.21
N TYR A 130 -8.59 -9.74 12.46
CA TYR A 130 -7.99 -10.69 13.39
C TYR A 130 -8.84 -11.97 13.61
N ALA A 131 -10.02 -12.09 12.99
CA ALA A 131 -10.95 -13.20 13.11
C ALA A 131 -10.69 -14.40 12.18
N ALA A 132 -9.62 -14.42 11.37
CA ALA A 132 -9.35 -15.52 10.44
C ALA A 132 -8.07 -16.32 10.74
N VAL A 133 -7.54 -16.23 11.96
CA VAL A 133 -6.55 -17.19 12.45
C VAL A 133 -7.27 -18.12 13.41
N ASP A 134 -7.83 -19.20 12.89
CA ASP A 134 -8.36 -20.30 13.70
C ASP A 134 -7.15 -21.01 14.35
N PRO A 135 -6.88 -20.86 15.66
CA PRO A 135 -5.66 -21.40 16.27
C PRO A 135 -5.66 -22.93 16.41
N HIS A 136 -6.73 -23.61 15.99
CA HIS A 136 -6.96 -25.03 16.27
C HIS A 136 -6.39 -26.01 15.24
N HIS A 137 -5.70 -25.55 14.18
CA HIS A 137 -5.15 -26.45 13.15
C HIS A 137 -3.64 -26.73 13.25
N ILE A 138 -2.91 -26.22 14.25
CA ILE A 138 -1.46 -26.50 14.42
C ILE A 138 -1.18 -27.63 15.43
N TYR A 139 -2.14 -28.51 15.69
CA TYR A 139 -1.85 -29.78 16.37
C TYR A 139 -2.77 -30.88 15.83
N GLN A 140 -2.43 -31.41 14.66
CA GLN A 140 -2.92 -32.73 14.26
C GLN A 140 -1.75 -33.59 13.78
N SER A 141 -1.24 -34.34 14.77
CA SER A 141 -0.54 -35.62 14.68
C SER A 141 0.71 -35.72 13.83
N ALA A 142 1.84 -35.35 14.44
CA ALA A 142 3.07 -36.12 14.25
C ALA A 142 2.94 -37.45 15.03
N ASP A 143 2.33 -38.46 14.40
CA ASP A 143 2.57 -39.85 14.80
C ASP A 143 3.76 -40.34 13.99
N ILE A 144 4.94 -40.14 14.55
CA ILE A 144 6.20 -40.70 14.06
C ILE A 144 6.27 -42.10 14.66
N GLU A 145 5.79 -43.09 13.92
CA GLU A 145 6.00 -44.50 14.26
C GLU A 145 7.49 -44.82 14.05
N ALA A 146 8.22 -44.97 15.14
CA ALA A 146 9.62 -45.40 15.14
C ALA A 146 9.69 -46.94 15.09
N PRO A 147 10.58 -47.55 14.28
CA PRO A 147 10.80 -48.99 14.35
C PRO A 147 11.72 -49.31 15.53
N VAL A 148 11.17 -49.91 16.59
CA VAL A 148 11.96 -50.51 17.66
C VAL A 148 12.45 -51.88 17.20
N GLY A 149 13.77 -52.02 17.08
CA GLY A 149 14.41 -53.33 16.97
C GLY A 149 14.39 -54.04 18.32
N GLY A 150 14.09 -55.34 18.31
CA GLY A 150 14.12 -56.20 19.49
C GLY A 150 13.98 -57.66 19.10
N ALA A 151 14.99 -58.44 19.43
CA ALA A 151 15.24 -59.82 19.03
C ALA A 151 14.43 -60.88 19.82
N ILE A 152 14.65 -62.14 19.40
CA ILE A 152 14.42 -63.46 20.07
C ILE A 152 12.96 -63.98 20.11
N SER A 153 12.65 -65.24 19.80
CA SER A 153 13.39 -66.51 19.91
C SER A 153 13.18 -67.45 18.72
#